data_AF-A0A940WTA0-F1
#
_entry.id   AF-A0A940WTA0-F1
#
_cell.length_a   1.000
_cell.length_b   1.000
_cell.length_c   1.000
_cell.angle_alpha   90.00
_cell.angle_beta   90.00
_cell.angle_gamma   90.00
#
_symmetry.space_group_name_H-M   'P 1'
#
loop_
_entity.id
_entity.type
_entity.pdbx_description
1 polymer ?
#
loop_
_entity_poly.entity_id
_entity_poly.type
_entity_poly.pdbx_seq_one_letter_code
_entity_poly.pdbx_strand_id
1 'polypeptide(L)'
;MNENDDKKVSYLIIFFGGVGTILILLGAINLFENGYLEGYYFVLFGFLLLISYINYLESKAGVSKKITWLRVLLSIIVTFILSYFLYF
;
A
#
# COMPACT_ATOMS: atom_id res chain seq x y z
N MET A 1 4.95 -26.89 -9.85
CA MET A 1 4.32 -26.13 -8.73
C MET A 1 2.82 -26.19 -8.96
N ASN A 2 2.01 -26.42 -7.93
CA ASN A 2 0.59 -26.75 -8.09
C ASN A 2 -0.24 -25.46 -8.32
N GLU A 3 -1.27 -25.48 -9.18
CA GLU A 3 -2.06 -24.28 -9.54
C GLU A 3 -2.68 -23.56 -8.32
N ASN A 4 -2.96 -24.31 -7.25
CA ASN A 4 -3.46 -23.78 -5.98
C ASN A 4 -2.42 -22.98 -5.19
N ASP A 5 -1.13 -23.32 -5.33
CA ASP A 5 -0.05 -22.63 -4.63
C ASP A 5 0.20 -21.26 -5.26
N ASP A 6 0.14 -21.17 -6.60
CA ASP A 6 0.30 -19.92 -7.34
C ASP A 6 -0.81 -18.90 -7.01
N LYS A 7 -2.06 -19.38 -6.90
CA LYS A 7 -3.19 -18.53 -6.49
C LYS A 7 -3.02 -17.99 -5.07
N LYS A 8 -2.60 -18.85 -4.13
CA LYS A 8 -2.34 -18.44 -2.74
C LYS A 8 -1.24 -17.39 -2.63
N VAL A 9 -0.13 -17.58 -3.35
CA VAL A 9 0.98 -16.60 -3.39
C VAL A 9 0.48 -15.25 -3.94
N SER A 10 -0.36 -15.26 -4.98
CA SER A 10 -0.94 -14.05 -5.57
C SER A 10 -1.83 -13.27 -4.58
N TYR A 11 -2.67 -13.97 -3.80
CA TYR A 11 -3.48 -13.33 -2.74
C TYR A 11 -2.63 -12.70 -1.63
N LEU A 12 -1.56 -13.37 -1.21
CA LEU A 12 -0.66 -12.82 -0.19
C LEU A 12 0.04 -11.55 -0.67
N ILE A 13 0.48 -11.51 -1.93
CA ILE A 13 1.10 -10.32 -2.53
C ILE A 13 0.12 -9.14 -2.51
N ILE A 14 -1.14 -9.36 -2.91
CA ILE A 14 -2.17 -8.31 -2.92
C ILE A 14 -2.46 -7.83 -1.50
N PHE A 15 -2.61 -8.76 -0.54
CA PHE A 15 -2.92 -8.44 0.86
C PHE A 15 -1.79 -7.64 1.52
N PHE A 16 -0.57 -8.15 1.50
CA PHE A 16 0.59 -7.45 2.10
C PHE A 16 0.91 -6.16 1.36
N GLY A 17 0.72 -6.12 0.04
CA GLY A 17 0.88 -4.91 -0.75
C GLY A 17 -0.10 -3.82 -0.32
N GLY A 18 -1.37 -4.16 -0.09
CA GLY A 18 -2.39 -3.22 0.41
C GLY A 18 -2.13 -2.79 1.85
N VAL A 19 -1.94 -3.73 2.77
CA VAL A 19 -1.71 -3.43 4.20
C VAL A 19 -0.46 -2.57 4.39
N GLY A 20 0.65 -2.92 3.73
CA GLY A 20 1.88 -2.13 3.81
C GLY A 20 1.72 -0.71 3.29
N THR A 21 0.97 -0.54 2.19
CA THR A 21 0.63 0.78 1.62
C THR A 21 -0.13 1.64 2.63
N ILE A 22 -1.12 1.07 3.32
CA ILE A 22 -1.90 1.77 4.37
C ILE A 22 -1.00 2.19 5.54
N LEU A 23 -0.18 1.28 6.06
CA LEU A 23 0.69 1.56 7.20
C LEU A 23 1.69 2.68 6.90
N ILE A 24 2.25 2.72 5.69
CA ILE A 24 3.19 3.76 5.26
C ILE A 24 2.49 5.12 5.17
N LEU A 25 1.29 5.18 4.60
CA LEU A 25 0.53 6.43 4.53
C LEU A 25 0.16 6.94 5.94
N LEU A 26 -0.23 6.05 6.86
CA LEU A 26 -0.48 6.42 8.25
C LEU A 26 0.78 6.93 8.94
N GLY A 27 1.94 6.32 8.68
CA GLY A 27 3.23 6.81 9.16
C GLY A 27 3.59 8.19 8.59
N ALA A 28 3.32 8.42 7.31
CA ALA A 28 3.51 9.74 6.70
C ALA A 28 2.62 10.80 7.38
N ILE A 29 1.34 10.49 7.58
CA ILE A 29 0.40 11.39 8.28
C ILE A 29 0.90 11.68 9.70
N ASN A 30 1.36 10.66 10.43
CA ASN A 30 1.92 10.85 11.77
C ASN A 30 3.09 11.85 11.76
N LEU A 31 4.03 11.69 10.84
CA LEU A 31 5.18 12.58 10.72
C LEU A 31 4.77 14.01 10.37
N PHE A 32 3.77 14.17 9.50
CA PHE A 32 3.22 15.46 9.12
C PHE A 32 2.56 16.18 10.31
N GLU A 33 1.66 15.50 11.02
CA GLU A 33 0.96 16.05 12.20
C GLU A 33 1.93 16.44 13.33
N ASN A 34 3.04 15.72 13.46
CA ASN A 34 4.08 16.02 14.47
C ASN A 34 5.16 17.01 13.97
N GLY A 35 5.00 17.60 12.78
CA GLY A 35 5.90 18.63 12.24
C GLY A 35 7.24 18.14 11.69
N TYR A 36 7.44 16.82 11.55
CA TYR A 36 8.66 16.22 11.02
C TYR A 36 8.66 16.18 9.47
N LEU A 37 8.75 17.35 8.85
CA LEU A 37 8.60 17.52 7.39
C LEU A 37 9.64 16.75 6.56
N GLU A 38 10.91 16.72 6.98
CA GLU A 38 11.95 15.95 6.27
C GLU A 38 11.59 14.46 6.22
N GLY A 39 11.23 13.88 7.38
CA GLY A 39 10.79 12.49 7.49
C GLY A 39 9.54 12.21 6.65
N TYR A 40 8.57 13.13 6.65
CA TYR A 40 7.38 13.04 5.82
C TYR A 40 7.72 12.92 4.33
N TYR A 41 8.59 13.80 3.80
CA TYR A 41 9.00 13.75 2.40
C TYR A 41 9.76 12.46 2.07
N PHE A 42 10.66 12.01 2.93
CA PHE A 42 11.36 10.73 2.76
C PHE A 42 10.37 9.55 2.66
N VAL A 43 9.37 9.50 3.55
CA VAL A 43 8.34 8.46 3.53
C VAL A 43 7.50 8.53 2.27
N LEU A 44 7.12 9.72 1.79
CA LEU A 44 6.40 9.89 0.52
C LEU A 44 7.21 9.43 -0.69
N PHE A 45 8.50 9.75 -0.76
CA PHE A 45 9.36 9.26 -1.84
C PHE A 45 9.50 7.73 -1.78
N GLY A 46 9.70 7.18 -0.59
CA GLY A 46 9.74 5.73 -0.36
C GLY A 46 8.42 5.05 -0.75
N PHE A 47 7.29 5.69 -0.47
CA PHE A 47 5.97 5.22 -0.87
C PHE A 47 5.82 5.11 -2.40
N LEU A 48 6.26 6.12 -3.15
CA LEU A 48 6.20 6.08 -4.62
C LEU A 48 7.06 4.95 -5.21
N LEU A 49 8.24 4.70 -4.64
CA LEU A 49 9.10 3.59 -5.04
C LEU A 49 8.45 2.24 -4.69
N LEU A 50 7.94 2.11 -3.47
CA LEU A 50 7.30 0.89 -3.01
C LEU A 50 6.06 0.55 -3.83
N ILE A 51 5.16 1.51 -4.08
CA ILE A 51 3.94 1.23 -4.84
C ILE A 51 4.27 0.84 -6.28
N SER A 52 5.33 1.43 -6.87
CA SER A 52 5.83 1.04 -8.19
C SER A 52 6.36 -0.39 -8.18
N TYR A 53 7.10 -0.77 -7.15
CA TYR A 53 7.62 -2.12 -6.99
C TYR A 53 6.51 -3.16 -6.74
N ILE A 54 5.53 -2.86 -5.89
CA ILE A 54 4.40 -3.75 -5.64
C ILE A 54 3.58 -3.92 -6.94
N ASN A 55 3.35 -2.85 -7.70
CA ASN A 55 2.65 -2.95 -8.99
C ASN A 55 3.40 -3.84 -9.99
N TYR A 56 4.73 -3.77 -10.00
CA TYR A 56 5.57 -4.68 -10.79
C TYR A 56 5.39 -6.14 -10.34
N LEU A 57 5.42 -6.41 -9.02
CA LEU A 57 5.22 -7.76 -8.48
C LEU A 57 3.83 -8.32 -8.79
N GLU A 58 2.78 -7.51 -8.66
CA GLU A 58 1.42 -7.91 -9.01
C GLU A 58 1.28 -8.23 -10.50
N SER A 59 1.85 -7.39 -11.37
CA SER A 59 1.86 -7.67 -12.81
C SER A 59 2.61 -8.97 -13.13
N LYS A 60 3.71 -9.25 -12.42
CA LYS A 60 4.49 -10.47 -12.57
C LYS A 60 3.74 -11.71 -12.04
N ALA A 61 2.90 -11.53 -11.02
CA ALA A 61 2.04 -12.57 -10.45
C ALA A 61 0.73 -12.79 -11.23
N GLY A 62 0.56 -12.16 -12.40
CA GLY A 62 -0.63 -12.30 -13.25
C GLY A 62 -1.86 -11.57 -12.72
N VAL A 63 -1.70 -10.67 -11.74
CA VAL A 63 -2.81 -9.87 -11.20
C VAL A 63 -3.26 -8.87 -12.25
N SER A 64 -4.58 -8.83 -12.50
CA SER A 64 -5.13 -7.90 -13.47
C SER A 64 -4.95 -6.45 -13.01
N LYS A 65 -4.66 -5.54 -13.95
CA LYS A 65 -4.51 -4.10 -13.67
C LYS A 65 -5.74 -3.49 -12.99
N LYS A 66 -6.94 -4.05 -13.21
CA LYS A 66 -8.19 -3.65 -12.54
C LYS A 66 -8.13 -3.93 -11.03
N ILE A 67 -7.62 -5.08 -10.62
CA ILE A 67 -7.47 -5.47 -9.21
C ILE A 67 -6.43 -4.58 -8.52
N THR A 68 -5.30 -4.30 -9.18
CA THR A 68 -4.29 -3.36 -8.68
C THR A 68 -4.88 -1.98 -8.38
N TRP A 69 -5.66 -1.43 -9.32
CA TRP A 69 -6.32 -0.13 -9.13
C TRP A 69 -7.35 -0.16 -8.00
N LEU A 70 -8.15 -1.22 -7.90
CA LEU A 70 -9.10 -1.40 -6.80
C LEU A 70 -8.39 -1.41 -5.44
N ARG A 71 -7.28 -2.14 -5.33
CA ARG A 71 -6.46 -2.20 -4.11
C ARG A 71 -5.90 -0.83 -3.74
N VAL A 72 -5.39 -0.06 -4.70
CA VAL A 72 -4.90 1.31 -4.44
C VAL A 72 -6.02 2.20 -3.93
N LEU A 73 -7.19 2.18 -4.59
CA LEU A 73 -8.35 2.97 -4.18
C LEU A 73 -8.86 2.57 -2.78
N LEU A 74 -8.91 1.28 -2.48
CA LEU A 74 -9.25 0.76 -1.16
C LEU A 74 -8.24 1.22 -0.10
N SER A 75 -6.95 1.18 -0.42
CA SER A 75 -5.88 1.62 0.50
C SER A 75 -6.02 3.09 0.86
N ILE A 76 -6.36 3.95 -0.11
CA ILE A 76 -6.60 5.38 0.13
C ILE A 76 -7.81 5.59 1.04
N ILE A 77 -8.95 4.92 0.76
CA ILE A 77 -10.16 5.03 1.57
C ILE A 77 -9.91 4.57 3.00
N VAL A 78 -9.29 3.41 3.18
CA VAL A 78 -9.00 2.85 4.51
C VAL A 78 -8.03 3.77 5.27
N THR A 79 -7.01 4.30 4.59
CA THR A 79 -6.10 5.28 5.19
C THR A 79 -6.85 6.52 5.66
N PHE A 80 -7.78 7.04 4.85
CA PHE A 80 -8.55 8.23 5.21
C PHE A 80 -9.44 7.99 6.44
N ILE A 81 -10.14 6.86 6.49
CA ILE A 81 -10.98 6.45 7.63
C ILE A 81 -10.12 6.28 8.89
N LEU A 82 -9.00 5.57 8.80
CA LEU A 82 -8.10 5.35 9.94
C LEU A 82 -7.44 6.64 10.41
N SER A 83 -7.05 7.51 9.48
CA SER A 83 -6.50 8.82 9.79
C SER A 83 -7.52 9.67 10.54
N TYR A 84 -8.77 9.69 10.08
CA TYR A 84 -9.84 10.40 10.80
C TYR A 84 -9.96 9.86 12.22
N PHE A 85 -10.05 8.54 12.39
CA PHE A 85 -10.20 7.92 13.72
C PHE A 85 -9.00 8.13 14.67
N LEU A 86 -7.76 8.20 14.14
CA LEU A 86 -6.55 8.29 14.95
C LEU A 86 -6.17 9.72 15.32
N TYR A 87 -6.53 10.71 14.50
CA TYR A 87 -6.05 12.09 14.63
C TYR A 87 -7.18 13.13 14.85
N PHE A 88 -8.46 12.76 14.70
CA PHE A 88 -9.63 13.62 14.94
C PHE A 88 -10.64 12.95 15.88
#